data_AF-A0A2E0VRG1-F1
#
_entry.id   AF-A0A2E0VRG1-F1
#
_cell.length_a   1.000
_cell.length_b   1.000
_cell.length_c   1.000
_cell.angle_alpha   90.00
_cell.angle_beta   90.00
_cell.angle_gamma   90.00
#
_symmetry.space_group_name_H-M   'P 1'
#
loop_
_entity.id
_entity.type
_entity.pdbx_description
1 polymer ?
#
loop_
_entity_poly.entity_id
_entity_poly.type
_entity_poly.pdbx_seq_one_letter_code
_entity_poly.pdbx_strand_id
1 'polypeptide(L)'
;MLKIHTINSGANPENNKPRIKSLPGEEMIQSWMDEVLFWQEEIFFYNRFLTMGLGNVPHELRPEIDQLSQEFESYHAEIIPAFIKSMEELMNREEIEAEVSQAVVGKLHKHRSNLRALKMRLFPLFSELFHCEIR
;
A
#
# COMPACT_ATOMS: atom_id res chain seq x y z
N MET A 1 -45.54 -10.07 -57.72
CA MET A 1 -46.40 -9.49 -56.66
C MET A 1 -45.52 -8.76 -55.66
N LEU A 2 -45.83 -7.49 -55.42
CA LEU A 2 -45.22 -6.56 -54.45
C LEU A 2 -45.66 -6.87 -53.01
N LYS A 3 -44.92 -6.27 -52.05
CA LYS A 3 -45.25 -5.87 -50.65
C LYS A 3 -44.58 -6.74 -49.56
N ILE A 4 -43.92 -6.23 -48.51
CA ILE A 4 -43.82 -4.91 -47.86
C ILE A 4 -42.53 -4.89 -47.00
N HIS A 5 -41.89 -3.72 -46.86
CA HIS A 5 -40.87 -3.43 -45.83
C HIS A 5 -41.50 -3.41 -44.42
N THR A 6 -40.80 -3.93 -43.41
CA THR A 6 -41.02 -3.43 -42.04
C THR A 6 -39.70 -3.42 -41.27
N ILE A 7 -39.22 -2.20 -41.04
CA ILE A 7 -38.25 -1.84 -40.01
C ILE A 7 -38.94 -2.07 -38.67
N ASN A 8 -38.33 -2.82 -37.76
CA ASN A 8 -38.58 -2.65 -36.33
C ASN A 8 -37.29 -2.19 -35.67
N SER A 9 -37.25 -0.87 -35.45
CA SER A 9 -36.42 -0.21 -34.46
C SER A 9 -36.64 -0.86 -33.10
N GLY A 10 -35.55 -1.23 -32.45
CA GLY A 10 -35.57 -1.74 -31.09
C GLY A 10 -34.18 -1.98 -30.53
N ALA A 11 -33.17 -1.20 -30.95
CA ALA A 11 -31.96 -1.07 -30.17
C ALA A 11 -32.31 -0.23 -28.93
N ASN A 12 -32.72 -0.90 -27.86
CA ASN A 12 -32.83 -0.25 -26.56
C ASN A 12 -31.40 -0.06 -26.00
N PRO A 13 -30.89 1.18 -25.82
CA PRO A 13 -29.56 1.42 -25.29
C PRO A 13 -29.49 1.34 -23.75
N GLU A 14 -30.58 0.98 -23.08
CA GLU A 14 -30.68 1.06 -21.62
C GLU A 14 -30.39 -0.26 -20.93
N ASN A 15 -29.11 -0.53 -20.65
CA ASN A 15 -28.62 -1.03 -19.35
C ASN A 15 -27.16 -1.52 -19.37
N ASN A 16 -26.27 -0.84 -20.08
CA ASN A 16 -24.85 -0.86 -19.70
C ASN A 16 -24.62 0.06 -18.49
N LYS A 17 -25.44 -0.09 -17.43
CA LYS A 17 -24.97 0.30 -16.10
C LYS A 17 -23.74 -0.57 -15.86
N PRO A 18 -22.56 -0.01 -15.56
CA PRO A 18 -21.43 -0.83 -15.15
C PRO A 18 -21.95 -1.71 -14.01
N ARG A 19 -21.85 -3.03 -14.19
CA ARG A 19 -22.07 -3.98 -13.10
C ARG A 19 -21.25 -3.44 -11.94
N ILE A 20 -21.92 -2.91 -10.92
CA ILE A 20 -21.27 -2.55 -9.67
C ILE A 20 -20.65 -3.86 -9.22
N LYS A 21 -19.33 -4.00 -9.45
CA LYS A 21 -18.55 -5.06 -8.81
C LYS A 21 -18.81 -4.82 -7.34
N SER A 22 -19.46 -5.80 -6.70
CA SER A 22 -19.80 -5.78 -5.29
C SER A 22 -18.72 -5.04 -4.50
N LEU A 23 -19.15 -4.08 -3.69
CA LEU A 23 -18.26 -3.35 -2.80
C LEU A 23 -17.35 -4.33 -2.05
N PRO A 24 -16.13 -3.92 -1.66
CA PRO A 24 -15.33 -4.75 -0.76
C PRO A 24 -16.22 -5.11 0.43
N GLY A 25 -16.46 -6.40 0.64
CA GLY A 25 -17.07 -6.84 1.89
C GLY A 25 -16.18 -6.39 3.05
N GLU A 26 -16.78 -6.25 4.23
CA GLU A 26 -16.09 -5.89 5.48
C GLU A 26 -14.81 -6.72 5.68
N GLU A 27 -14.85 -8.02 5.36
CA GLU A 27 -13.71 -8.95 5.40
C GLU A 27 -12.50 -8.49 4.57
N MET A 28 -12.75 -7.87 3.41
CA MET A 28 -11.67 -7.42 2.51
C MET A 28 -10.99 -6.17 3.06
N ILE A 29 -11.77 -5.26 3.64
CA ILE A 29 -11.24 -4.05 4.28
C ILE A 29 -10.47 -4.43 5.54
N GLN A 30 -10.98 -5.39 6.32
CA GLN A 30 -10.25 -5.95 7.46
C GLN A 30 -8.92 -6.57 7.01
N SER A 31 -8.90 -7.35 5.94
CA SER A 31 -7.65 -7.93 5.41
C SER A 31 -6.62 -6.86 5.02
N TRP A 32 -7.06 -5.75 4.43
CA TRP A 32 -6.18 -4.63 4.12
C TRP A 32 -5.68 -3.93 5.38
N MET A 33 -6.53 -3.77 6.40
CA MET A 33 -6.13 -3.22 7.69
C MET A 33 -5.07 -4.08 8.35
N ASP A 34 -5.28 -5.41 8.40
CA ASP A 34 -4.32 -6.36 8.97
C ASP A 34 -2.96 -6.28 8.27
N GLU A 35 -2.95 -6.12 6.95
CA GLU A 35 -1.72 -5.94 6.18
C GLU A 35 -1.00 -4.63 6.53
N VAL A 36 -1.73 -3.52 6.68
CA VAL A 36 -1.14 -2.22 7.05
C VAL A 36 -0.60 -2.25 8.49
N LEU A 37 -1.31 -2.90 9.42
CA LEU A 37 -0.83 -3.10 10.78
C LEU A 37 0.44 -3.97 10.82
N PHE A 38 0.50 -5.03 10.00
CA PHE A 38 1.72 -5.80 9.84
C PHE A 38 2.89 -4.93 9.32
N TRP A 39 2.65 -4.04 8.35
CA TRP A 39 3.68 -3.11 7.90
C TRP A 39 4.14 -2.17 9.01
N GLN A 40 3.22 -1.70 9.86
CA GLN A 40 3.57 -0.83 10.99
C GLN A 40 4.61 -1.48 11.91
N GLU A 41 4.39 -2.74 12.28
CA GLU A 41 5.34 -3.51 13.09
C GLU A 41 6.67 -3.71 12.36
N GLU A 42 6.61 -4.06 11.07
CA GLU A 42 7.80 -4.29 10.24
C GLU A 42 8.66 -3.02 10.10
N ILE A 43 8.02 -1.87 9.86
CA ILE A 43 8.69 -0.56 9.74
C ILE A 43 9.27 -0.13 11.08
N PHE A 44 8.54 -0.31 12.18
CA PHE A 44 9.05 -0.02 13.52
C PHE A 44 10.33 -0.80 13.80
N PHE A 45 10.37 -2.08 13.44
CA PHE A 45 11.56 -2.91 13.52
C PHE A 45 12.72 -2.33 12.70
N TYR A 46 12.52 -2.02 11.41
CA TYR A 46 13.60 -1.50 10.57
C TYR A 46 14.12 -0.12 11.01
N ASN A 47 13.24 0.79 11.43
CA ASN A 47 13.67 2.10 11.96
C ASN A 47 14.54 1.94 13.19
N ARG A 48 14.13 1.08 14.12
CA ARG A 48 14.92 0.81 15.31
C ARG A 48 16.25 0.14 14.94
N PHE A 49 16.22 -0.80 14.01
CA PHE A 49 17.41 -1.50 13.53
C PHE A 49 18.43 -0.54 12.91
N LEU A 50 17.98 0.34 12.01
CA LEU A 50 18.81 1.37 11.40
C LEU A 50 19.39 2.31 12.45
N THR A 51 18.56 2.78 13.40
CA THR A 51 19.00 3.68 14.47
C THR A 51 20.11 3.07 15.33
N MET A 52 20.00 1.78 15.66
CA MET A 52 21.00 1.08 16.47
C MET A 52 22.29 0.79 15.69
N GLY A 53 22.19 0.51 14.39
CA GLY A 53 23.33 0.15 13.54
C GLY A 53 24.14 1.33 13.01
N LEU A 54 23.60 2.56 12.99
CA LEU A 54 24.22 3.77 12.42
C LEU A 54 25.68 4.02 12.86
N GLY A 55 26.02 3.68 14.11
CA GLY A 55 27.38 3.87 14.65
C GLY A 55 28.43 2.95 14.05
N ASN A 56 28.02 1.82 13.47
CA ASN A 56 28.89 0.73 13.02
C ASN A 56 29.11 0.72 11.50
N VAL A 57 28.44 1.61 10.77
CA VAL A 57 28.41 1.58 9.31
C VAL A 57 29.68 2.22 8.73
N PRO A 58 30.35 1.56 7.76
CA PRO A 58 31.42 2.16 6.96
C PRO A 58 31.04 3.52 6.36
N HIS A 59 31.98 4.47 6.32
CA HIS A 59 31.71 5.83 5.81
C HIS A 59 31.14 5.86 4.39
N GLU A 60 31.49 4.88 3.54
CA GLU A 60 30.99 4.76 2.17
C GLU A 60 29.51 4.36 2.09
N LEU A 61 28.98 3.68 3.11
CA LEU A 61 27.59 3.22 3.17
C LEU A 61 26.67 4.18 3.93
N ARG A 62 27.24 5.15 4.67
CA ARG A 62 26.48 6.18 5.41
C ARG A 62 25.41 6.89 4.57
N PRO A 63 25.69 7.38 3.35
CA PRO A 63 24.68 8.07 2.56
C PRO A 63 23.44 7.20 2.28
N GLU A 64 23.65 5.93 1.95
CA GLU A 64 22.54 4.99 1.69
C GLU A 64 21.76 4.67 2.97
N ILE A 65 22.45 4.49 4.09
CA ILE A 65 21.81 4.23 5.40
C ILE A 65 21.03 5.45 5.90
N ASP A 66 21.58 6.66 5.75
CA ASP A 66 20.88 7.90 6.12
C ASP A 66 19.62 8.07 5.27
N GLN A 67 19.71 7.77 3.97
CA GLN A 67 18.57 7.83 3.07
C GLN A 67 17.50 6.79 3.43
N LEU A 68 17.90 5.53 3.67
CA LEU A 68 16.98 4.48 4.12
C LEU A 68 16.32 4.86 5.45
N SER A 69 17.07 5.42 6.39
CA SER A 69 16.55 5.86 7.69
C SER A 69 15.48 6.94 7.51
N GLN A 70 15.69 7.92 6.63
CA GLN A 70 14.69 8.94 6.32
C GLN A 70 13.45 8.34 5.65
N GLU A 71 13.63 7.42 4.71
CA GLU A 71 12.52 6.78 4.00
C GLU A 71 11.67 5.90 4.93
N PHE A 72 12.28 5.08 5.79
CA PHE A 72 11.55 4.31 6.79
C PHE A 72 10.92 5.19 7.88
N GLU A 73 11.57 6.30 8.28
CA GLU A 73 10.98 7.25 9.22
C GLU A 73 9.74 7.93 8.64
N SER A 74 9.77 8.34 7.37
CA SER A 74 8.58 8.86 6.69
C SER A 74 7.44 7.84 6.66
N TYR A 75 7.76 6.56 6.46
CA TYR A 75 6.76 5.51 6.54
C TYR A 75 6.15 5.36 7.94
N HIS A 76 6.98 5.40 8.97
CA HIS A 76 6.59 5.24 10.37
C HIS A 76 5.77 6.42 10.91
N ALA A 77 6.25 7.64 10.67
CA ALA A 77 5.68 8.85 11.25
C ALA A 77 4.49 9.39 10.47
N GLU A 78 4.45 9.20 9.14
CA GLU A 78 3.48 9.87 8.29
C GLU A 78 2.62 8.90 7.49
N ILE A 79 3.23 8.03 6.68
CA ILE A 79 2.49 7.27 5.65
C ILE A 79 1.60 6.20 6.27
N ILE A 80 2.14 5.34 7.15
CA ILE A 80 1.36 4.27 7.78
C ILE A 80 0.25 4.85 8.68
N PRO A 81 0.51 5.81 9.59
CA PRO A 81 -0.55 6.40 10.41
C PRO A 81 -1.67 7.05 9.57
N ALA A 82 -1.32 7.78 8.51
CA ALA A 82 -2.31 8.36 7.61
C ALA A 82 -3.13 7.31 6.87
N PHE A 83 -2.49 6.18 6.51
CA PHE A 83 -3.17 5.11 5.79
C PHE A 83 -4.09 4.29 6.72
N ILE A 84 -3.65 3.98 7.94
CA ILE A 84 -4.50 3.37 8.99
C ILE A 84 -5.73 4.23 9.21
N LYS A 85 -5.55 5.54 9.44
CA LYS A 85 -6.69 6.45 9.62
C LYS A 85 -7.66 6.43 8.44
N SER A 86 -7.14 6.43 7.20
CA SER A 86 -7.97 6.33 6.00
C SER A 86 -8.75 5.01 5.94
N MET A 87 -8.16 3.91 6.40
CA MET A 87 -8.79 2.59 6.47
C MET A 87 -9.86 2.52 7.56
N GLU A 88 -9.61 3.06 8.75
CA GLU A 88 -10.59 3.18 9.82
C GLU A 88 -11.80 4.01 9.38
N GLU A 89 -11.57 5.13 8.69
CA GLU A 89 -12.64 5.96 8.12
C GLU A 89 -13.49 5.19 7.11
N LEU A 90 -12.91 4.25 6.36
CA LEU A 90 -13.64 3.41 5.40
C LEU A 90 -14.47 2.32 6.08
N MET A 91 -13.91 1.67 7.11
CA MET A 91 -14.60 0.65 7.89
C MET A 91 -15.85 1.21 8.58
N ASN A 92 -15.85 2.50 8.91
CA ASN A 92 -16.98 3.17 9.55
C ASN A 92 -18.05 3.70 8.57
N ARG A 93 -17.91 3.47 7.24
CA ARG A 93 -18.93 3.90 6.27
C ARG A 93 -20.00 2.84 6.10
N GLU A 94 -21.25 3.28 6.04
CA GLU A 94 -22.39 2.43 5.67
C GLU A 94 -22.31 1.95 4.22
N GLU A 95 -21.81 2.80 3.33
CA GLU A 95 -21.59 2.50 1.92
C GLU A 95 -20.21 3.01 1.46
N ILE A 96 -19.55 2.22 0.62
CA ILE A 96 -18.24 2.55 0.05
C ILE A 96 -18.41 2.63 -1.45
N GLU A 97 -18.01 3.75 -2.06
CA GLU A 97 -18.04 3.87 -3.51
C GLU A 97 -16.94 3.02 -4.17
N ALA A 98 -17.20 2.49 -5.37
CA ALA A 98 -16.25 1.62 -6.07
C ALA A 98 -14.93 2.34 -6.39
N GLU A 99 -15.00 3.63 -6.68
CA GLU A 99 -13.86 4.52 -6.95
C GLU A 99 -12.97 4.66 -5.71
N VAL A 100 -13.59 4.79 -4.53
CA VAL A 100 -12.89 4.90 -3.25
C VAL A 100 -12.16 3.59 -2.94
N SER A 101 -12.83 2.45 -3.12
CA SER A 101 -12.23 1.13 -2.99
C SER A 101 -11.02 0.94 -3.93
N GLN A 102 -11.18 1.29 -5.22
CA GLN A 102 -10.10 1.18 -6.20
C GLN A 102 -8.91 2.08 -5.85
N ALA A 103 -9.17 3.29 -5.35
CA ALA A 103 -8.11 4.19 -4.92
C ALA A 103 -7.30 3.62 -3.75
N VAL A 104 -7.97 2.99 -2.78
CA VAL A 104 -7.34 2.34 -1.62
C VAL A 104 -6.49 1.15 -2.06
N VAL A 105 -7.03 0.27 -2.90
CA VAL A 105 -6.29 -0.87 -3.47
C VAL A 105 -5.07 -0.39 -4.26
N GLY A 106 -5.21 0.68 -5.04
CA GLY A 106 -4.10 1.30 -5.75
C GLY A 106 -2.99 1.80 -4.82
N LYS A 107 -3.37 2.47 -3.72
CA LYS A 107 -2.42 2.88 -2.67
C LYS A 107 -1.75 1.69 -2.00
N LEU A 108 -2.52 0.65 -1.66
CA LEU A 108 -2.03 -0.56 -1.02
C LEU A 108 -0.98 -1.25 -1.89
N HIS A 109 -1.25 -1.46 -3.18
CA HIS A 109 -0.28 -2.01 -4.12
C HIS A 109 0.98 -1.15 -4.25
N LYS A 110 0.82 0.18 -4.32
CA LYS A 110 1.93 1.12 -4.39
C LYS A 110 2.82 1.01 -3.16
N HIS A 111 2.25 1.08 -1.96
CA HIS A 111 3.00 1.02 -0.71
C HIS A 111 3.66 -0.35 -0.51
N ARG A 112 2.99 -1.44 -0.86
CA ARG A 112 3.60 -2.79 -0.88
C ARG A 112 4.85 -2.84 -1.75
N SER A 113 4.77 -2.29 -2.97
CA SER A 113 5.90 -2.25 -3.90
C SER A 113 7.04 -1.39 -3.37
N ASN A 114 6.73 -0.23 -2.79
CA ASN A 114 7.72 0.67 -2.24
C ASN A 114 8.44 0.06 -1.02
N LEU A 115 7.68 -0.51 -0.08
CA LEU A 115 8.25 -1.20 1.08
C LEU A 115 9.13 -2.39 0.65
N ARG A 116 8.73 -3.13 -0.38
CA ARG A 116 9.59 -4.16 -0.97
C ARG A 116 10.90 -3.58 -1.50
N ALA A 117 10.85 -2.47 -2.22
CA ALA A 117 12.05 -1.82 -2.75
C ALA A 117 12.99 -1.34 -1.62
N LEU A 118 12.44 -0.74 -0.56
CA LEU A 118 13.20 -0.35 0.63
C LEU A 118 13.88 -1.55 1.29
N LYS A 119 13.16 -2.65 1.48
CA LYS A 119 13.72 -3.88 2.06
C LYS A 119 14.84 -4.47 1.21
N MET A 120 14.68 -4.46 -0.12
CA MET A 120 15.72 -4.96 -1.03
C MET A 120 17.01 -4.12 -0.99
N ARG A 121 16.90 -2.82 -0.70
CA ARG A 121 18.06 -1.94 -0.46
C ARG A 121 18.68 -2.15 0.91
N LEU A 122 17.84 -2.38 1.92
CA LEU A 122 18.26 -2.56 3.30
C LEU A 122 18.93 -3.92 3.57
N PHE A 123 18.39 -5.03 3.04
CA PHE A 123 18.86 -6.38 3.36
C PHE A 123 20.35 -6.63 3.09
N PRO A 124 20.94 -6.16 1.97
CA PRO A 124 22.38 -6.29 1.75
C PRO A 124 23.24 -5.58 2.81
N LEU A 125 22.69 -4.60 3.52
CA LEU A 125 23.39 -3.78 4.52
C LEU A 125 23.24 -4.34 5.94
N PHE A 126 22.48 -5.43 6.12
CA PHE A 126 22.27 -6.03 7.43
C PHE A 126 23.57 -6.43 8.11
N SER A 127 24.51 -7.07 7.39
CA SER A 127 25.79 -7.49 7.95
C SER A 127 26.55 -6.32 8.59
N GLU A 128 26.54 -5.17 7.91
CA GLU A 128 27.24 -3.96 8.34
C GLU A 128 26.54 -3.32 9.55
N LEU A 129 25.21 -3.30 9.54
CA LEU A 129 24.41 -2.78 10.66
C LEU A 129 24.51 -3.67 11.92
N PHE A 130 24.78 -4.97 11.77
CA PHE A 130 25.00 -5.92 12.87
C PHE A 130 26.44 -5.95 13.41
N HIS A 131 27.41 -5.34 12.72
CA HIS A 131 28.81 -5.36 13.17
C HIS A 131 29.02 -4.49 14.41
N CYS A 132 28.67 -5.00 15.59
CA CYS A 132 29.23 -4.52 16.83
C CYS A 132 30.63 -5.11 16.98
N GLU A 133 31.68 -4.34 16.67
CA GLU A 133 32.98 -4.61 17.28
C GLU A 133 32.83 -4.45 18.79
N ILE A 134 32.71 -5.56 19.52
CA ILE A 134 32.87 -5.55 20.98
C ILE A 134 34.35 -5.22 21.24
N ARG A 135 34.63 -3.95 21.54
CA ARG A 135 35.94 -3.50 22.01
C ARG A 135 36.04 -3.60 23.52
#